data_AF-A0A960SSY8-F1
#
_entry.id   AF-A0A960SSY8-F1
#
_cell.length_a   1.000
_cell.length_b   1.000
_cell.length_c   1.000
_cell.angle_alpha   90.00
_cell.angle_beta   90.00
_cell.angle_gamma   90.00
#
_symmetry.space_group_name_H-M   'P 1'
#
loop_
_entity.id
_entity.type
_entity.pdbx_description
1 polymer ?
#
loop_
_entity_poly.entity_id
_entity_poly.type
_entity_poly.pdbx_seq_one_letter_code
_entity_poly.pdbx_strand_id
1 'polypeptide(L)'
;VVVSSGSPALRLLRGVGDGTFGPPVLPAAFGTLPGIITDLWAADLDRDGDEDLLVQTRDHGPQILRNDLSSPRRWLAVDVVGRKANRSAYGAAVEVVGPGYYQRQTVRDGRLHFGLGSLDRVYLARVTWPGGMVQNLLEPPVNSTVEIEEYVKVSASCAFLWAEGEDRWELVNEVLGIGPLGAPMSATECFPTDCTELTKIESHQLRARDGRYELRLTEDLREVAYVDRIELRVIDHPAGCEIIPNEMFTGPPFPKDRIFAVAAPCPPRSAVDDRGNDVLELVRTRDHRFPTFPLTAHDGLAEPHS
;
A
#
# COMPACT_ATOMS: atom_id res chain seq x y z
N VAL A 1 -17.26 -1.67 22.75
CA VAL A 1 -18.17 -0.84 21.94
C VAL A 1 -19.26 -0.31 22.86
N VAL A 2 -19.47 1.00 22.87
CA VAL A 2 -20.60 1.61 23.59
C VAL A 2 -21.74 1.78 22.57
N VAL A 3 -22.96 1.40 22.95
CA VAL A 3 -24.13 1.52 22.09
C VAL A 3 -25.29 2.16 22.83
N SER A 4 -26.10 2.89 22.09
CA SER A 4 -27.44 3.31 22.50
C SER A 4 -28.37 3.21 21.29
N SER A 5 -29.66 2.96 21.52
CA SER A 5 -30.66 3.04 20.44
C SER A 5 -32.00 3.43 21.01
N GLY A 6 -32.52 4.60 20.61
CA GLY A 6 -33.87 5.06 20.96
C GLY A 6 -34.18 5.10 22.46
N SER A 7 -33.15 5.17 23.32
CA SER A 7 -33.26 4.99 24.76
C SER A 7 -32.40 6.03 25.49
N PRO A 8 -32.82 6.46 26.69
CA PRO A 8 -31.97 7.28 27.57
C PRO A 8 -30.85 6.47 28.26
N ALA A 9 -30.78 5.15 28.06
CA ALA A 9 -29.78 4.29 28.70
C ALA A 9 -28.60 3.98 27.78
N LEU A 10 -27.38 4.13 28.31
CA LEU A 10 -26.14 3.67 27.69
C LEU A 10 -25.88 2.19 28.01
N ARG A 11 -25.37 1.44 27.04
CA ARG A 11 -24.94 0.05 27.23
C ARG A 11 -23.52 -0.14 26.71
N LEU A 12 -22.69 -0.79 27.51
CA LEU A 12 -21.34 -1.20 27.10
C LEU A 12 -21.36 -2.67 26.69
N LEU A 13 -20.97 -2.93 25.45
CA LEU A 13 -20.82 -4.28 24.90
C LEU A 13 -19.33 -4.59 24.75
N ARG A 14 -18.88 -5.66 25.42
CA ARG A 14 -17.51 -6.15 25.33
C ARG A 14 -17.43 -7.21 24.23
N GLY A 15 -16.57 -7.00 23.24
CA GLY A 15 -16.29 -8.01 22.23
C GLY A 15 -15.57 -9.20 22.87
N VAL A 16 -15.92 -10.42 22.48
CA VAL A 16 -15.31 -11.66 23.03
C VAL A 16 -14.30 -12.31 22.09
N GLY A 17 -14.02 -11.69 20.93
CA GLY A 17 -12.95 -12.08 20.02
C GLY A 17 -13.35 -12.96 18.83
N ASP A 18 -14.61 -13.37 18.75
CA ASP A 18 -15.18 -14.20 17.66
C ASP A 18 -16.15 -13.43 16.75
N GLY A 19 -16.14 -12.09 16.85
CA GLY A 19 -17.10 -11.21 16.17
C GLY A 19 -18.41 -11.01 16.93
N THR A 20 -18.60 -11.65 18.08
CA THR A 20 -19.76 -11.44 18.96
C THR A 20 -19.43 -10.57 20.17
N PHE A 21 -20.49 -10.17 20.88
CA PHE A 21 -20.41 -9.41 22.11
C PHE A 21 -20.96 -10.21 23.29
N GLY A 22 -20.32 -10.05 24.45
CA GLY A 22 -20.88 -10.51 25.72
C GLY A 22 -22.13 -9.73 26.12
N PRO A 23 -22.77 -10.11 27.24
CA PRO A 23 -23.95 -9.42 27.74
C PRO A 23 -23.66 -7.93 28.01
N PRO A 24 -24.65 -7.04 27.80
CA PRO A 24 -24.48 -5.62 28.05
C PRO A 24 -24.15 -5.37 29.52
N VAL A 25 -23.07 -4.63 29.74
CA VAL A 25 -22.76 -4.07 31.05
C VAL A 25 -23.45 -2.72 31.13
N LEU A 26 -24.25 -2.53 32.18
CA LEU A 26 -24.79 -1.24 32.59
C LEU A 26 -23.85 -0.69 33.65
N PRO A 27 -22.97 0.27 33.33
CA PRO A 27 -22.13 0.86 34.36
C PRO A 27 -23.06 1.67 35.27
N ALA A 28 -23.15 1.28 36.54
CA ALA A 28 -24.05 1.92 37.51
C ALA A 28 -23.81 3.45 37.63
N ALA A 29 -22.62 3.91 37.23
CA ALA A 29 -22.21 5.30 37.23
C ALA A 29 -22.92 6.19 36.18
N PHE A 30 -23.39 5.65 35.05
CA PHE A 30 -23.95 6.48 33.98
C PHE A 30 -25.45 6.80 34.13
N GLY A 31 -26.15 6.07 35.01
CA GLY A 31 -27.58 6.30 35.24
C GLY A 31 -28.42 6.29 33.96
N THR A 32 -29.49 7.09 33.97
CA THR A 32 -30.33 7.36 32.78
C THR A 32 -30.12 8.81 32.38
N LEU A 33 -29.76 9.07 31.13
CA LEU A 33 -29.54 10.44 30.65
C LEU A 33 -30.89 11.16 30.43
N PRO A 34 -30.93 12.50 30.55
CA PRO A 34 -32.14 13.24 30.21
C PRO A 34 -32.35 13.20 28.68
N GLY A 35 -33.42 12.56 28.25
CA GLY A 35 -33.80 12.46 26.85
C GLY A 35 -33.22 11.26 26.10
N ILE A 36 -33.69 11.06 24.87
CA ILE A 36 -33.27 9.94 24.02
C ILE A 36 -31.92 10.26 23.41
N ILE A 37 -30.95 9.34 23.53
CA ILE A 37 -29.64 9.49 22.91
C ILE A 37 -29.80 9.40 21.39
N THR A 38 -29.32 10.43 20.69
CA THR A 38 -29.32 10.51 19.23
C THR A 38 -27.95 10.30 18.63
N ASP A 39 -26.90 10.62 19.38
CA ASP A 39 -25.52 10.49 18.91
C ASP A 39 -24.54 10.28 20.07
N LEU A 40 -23.41 9.63 19.78
CA LEU A 40 -22.43 9.20 20.77
C LEU A 40 -21.03 9.11 20.15
N TRP A 41 -20.06 9.78 20.79
CA TRP A 41 -18.66 9.70 20.44
C TRP A 41 -17.82 9.34 21.66
N ALA A 42 -16.78 8.53 21.44
CA ALA A 42 -15.78 8.21 22.45
C ALA A 42 -14.45 8.87 22.07
N ALA A 43 -13.84 9.59 23.01
CA ALA A 43 -12.54 10.22 22.83
C ALA A 43 -11.95 10.58 24.20
N ASP A 44 -10.62 10.57 24.30
CA ASP A 44 -9.90 11.13 25.44
C ASP A 44 -9.89 12.67 25.33
N LEU A 45 -10.86 13.34 25.97
CA LEU A 45 -11.11 14.77 25.77
C LEU A 45 -10.19 15.66 26.62
N ASP A 46 -9.80 15.20 27.81
CA ASP A 46 -8.92 15.92 28.72
C ASP A 46 -7.45 15.46 28.66
N ARG A 47 -7.15 14.43 27.86
CA ARG A 47 -5.81 13.89 27.56
C ARG A 47 -5.17 13.20 28.76
N ASP A 48 -5.97 12.54 29.59
CA ASP A 48 -5.49 11.77 30.74
C ASP A 48 -5.28 10.27 30.45
N GLY A 49 -5.68 9.81 29.25
CA GLY A 49 -5.47 8.45 28.78
C GLY A 49 -6.63 7.49 28.99
N ASP A 50 -7.79 7.99 29.41
CA ASP A 50 -9.03 7.26 29.35
C ASP A 50 -10.04 7.93 28.39
N GLU A 51 -10.90 7.11 27.77
CA GLU A 51 -11.87 7.65 26.82
C GLU A 51 -13.12 8.13 27.55
N ASP A 52 -13.44 9.39 27.37
CA ASP A 52 -14.71 10.01 27.75
C ASP A 52 -15.79 9.73 26.71
N LEU A 53 -17.05 10.01 27.08
CA LEU A 53 -18.17 9.98 26.14
C LEU A 53 -18.76 11.38 25.94
N LEU A 54 -18.83 11.81 24.68
CA LEU A 54 -19.68 12.93 24.27
C LEU A 54 -21.03 12.37 23.81
N VAL A 55 -22.11 12.78 24.48
CA VAL A 55 -23.45 12.26 24.21
C VAL A 55 -24.38 13.40 23.81
N GLN A 56 -25.04 13.25 22.66
CA GLN A 56 -26.13 14.13 22.25
C GLN A 56 -27.48 13.47 22.56
N THR A 57 -28.35 14.19 23.24
CA THR A 57 -29.72 13.76 23.56
C THR A 57 -30.75 14.67 22.91
N ARG A 58 -31.91 14.12 22.55
CA ARG A 58 -33.00 14.91 21.97
C ARG A 58 -33.51 15.93 22.98
N ASP A 59 -33.76 17.16 22.51
CA ASP A 59 -34.30 18.28 23.30
C ASP A 59 -33.37 18.78 24.44
N HIS A 60 -32.12 18.30 24.47
CA HIS A 60 -31.10 18.71 25.43
C HIS A 60 -29.76 19.00 24.74
N GLY A 61 -28.89 19.76 25.39
CA GLY A 61 -27.54 20.03 24.88
C GLY A 61 -26.63 18.80 24.95
N PRO A 62 -25.46 18.85 24.28
CA PRO A 62 -24.45 17.80 24.39
C PRO A 62 -23.93 17.70 25.83
N GLN A 63 -23.67 16.47 26.28
CA GLN A 63 -23.17 16.15 27.61
C GLN A 63 -21.85 15.41 27.50
N ILE A 64 -20.91 15.72 28.39
CA ILE A 64 -19.66 14.97 28.53
C ILE A 64 -19.78 14.08 29.76
N LEU A 65 -19.55 12.80 29.57
CA LEU A 65 -19.45 11.81 30.64
C LEU A 65 -17.97 11.47 30.80
N ARG A 66 -17.34 12.02 31.85
CA ARG A 66 -15.93 11.79 32.11
C ARG A 66 -15.68 10.40 32.68
N ASN A 67 -14.62 9.75 32.22
CA ASN A 67 -14.28 8.40 32.61
C ASN A 67 -13.16 8.35 33.67
N ASP A 68 -13.27 9.11 34.76
CA ASP A 68 -12.21 9.19 35.78
C ASP A 68 -11.91 7.82 36.45
N LEU A 69 -10.88 7.12 35.98
CA LEU A 69 -10.51 5.79 36.49
C LEU A 69 -9.89 5.87 37.91
N SER A 70 -10.36 5.02 38.82
CA SER A 70 -9.82 4.94 40.18
C SER A 70 -8.41 4.35 40.26
N SER A 71 -7.89 3.77 39.18
CA SER A 71 -6.53 3.23 39.08
C SER A 71 -5.92 3.51 37.71
N PRO A 72 -4.63 3.86 37.64
CA PRO A 72 -3.98 4.18 36.37
C PRO A 72 -3.95 2.92 35.49
N ARG A 73 -4.69 2.96 34.38
CA ARG A 73 -4.56 2.00 33.29
C ARG A 73 -3.63 2.57 32.25
N ARG A 74 -2.93 1.68 31.56
CA ARG A 74 -2.01 2.08 30.51
C ARG A 74 -2.73 2.22 29.19
N TRP A 75 -2.23 3.09 28.34
CA TRP A 75 -2.84 3.40 27.05
C TRP A 75 -1.79 3.67 25.97
N LEU A 76 -2.21 3.67 24.72
CA LEU A 76 -1.43 4.14 23.59
C LEU A 76 -2.39 4.83 22.64
N ALA A 77 -2.14 6.09 22.31
CA ALA A 77 -2.82 6.74 21.22
C ALA A 77 -1.94 6.79 19.98
N VAL A 78 -2.54 6.62 18.81
CA VAL A 78 -1.85 6.58 17.53
C VAL A 78 -2.51 7.59 16.59
N ASP A 79 -1.77 8.62 16.24
CA ASP A 79 -2.11 9.55 15.15
C ASP A 79 -1.48 8.99 13.86
N VAL A 80 -2.29 8.82 12.81
CA VAL A 80 -1.85 8.24 11.53
C VAL A 80 -1.98 9.28 10.44
N VAL A 81 -0.88 9.59 9.74
CA VAL A 81 -0.85 10.66 8.72
C VAL A 81 -0.45 10.09 7.37
N GLY A 82 -1.39 10.07 6.42
CA GLY A 82 -1.14 9.62 5.05
C GLY A 82 -0.34 10.64 4.23
N ARG A 83 0.46 10.14 3.29
CA ARG A 83 1.24 10.91 2.31
C ARG A 83 0.87 10.54 0.88
N LYS A 84 1.03 9.25 0.52
CA LYS A 84 0.58 8.67 -0.76
C LYS A 84 -0.88 8.24 -0.64
N ALA A 85 -1.24 7.61 0.48
CA ALA A 85 -2.62 7.41 0.88
C ALA A 85 -3.31 8.75 1.22
N ASN A 86 -4.63 8.73 1.38
CA ASN A 86 -5.39 9.91 1.80
C ASN A 86 -4.82 10.48 3.11
N ARG A 87 -4.71 11.81 3.21
CA ARG A 87 -4.01 12.49 4.32
C ARG A 87 -4.55 12.14 5.71
N SER A 88 -5.85 11.88 5.82
CA SER A 88 -6.53 11.44 7.04
C SER A 88 -6.29 9.98 7.40
N ALA A 89 -5.58 9.21 6.57
CA ALA A 89 -5.38 7.78 6.70
C ALA A 89 -6.68 6.96 6.82
N TYR A 90 -7.81 7.51 6.34
CA TYR A 90 -9.12 6.84 6.38
C TYR A 90 -9.02 5.46 5.74
N GLY A 91 -9.50 4.44 6.46
CA GLY A 91 -9.43 3.05 6.04
C GLY A 91 -8.13 2.33 6.39
N ALA A 92 -7.09 3.03 6.88
CA ALA A 92 -5.89 2.37 7.39
C ALA A 92 -6.23 1.52 8.63
N ALA A 93 -5.70 0.30 8.69
CA ALA A 93 -5.85 -0.56 9.85
C ALA A 93 -4.62 -0.43 10.76
N VAL A 94 -4.85 -0.19 12.05
CA VAL A 94 -3.79 -0.16 13.07
C VAL A 94 -3.95 -1.32 14.02
N GLU A 95 -2.91 -2.14 14.14
CA GLU A 95 -2.82 -3.28 15.04
C GLU A 95 -1.80 -2.99 16.13
N VAL A 96 -2.18 -3.12 17.39
CA VAL A 96 -1.31 -3.01 18.55
C VAL A 96 -1.14 -4.39 19.16
N VAL A 97 0.12 -4.84 19.26
CA VAL A 97 0.47 -6.20 19.73
C VAL A 97 1.38 -6.12 20.94
N GLY A 98 1.09 -6.91 21.97
CA GLY A 98 1.91 -7.05 23.17
C GLY A 98 1.80 -8.46 23.77
N PRO A 99 2.40 -8.70 24.95
CA PRO A 99 2.34 -10.00 25.62
C PRO A 99 0.88 -10.41 25.90
N GLY A 100 0.37 -11.41 25.18
CA GLY A 100 -1.02 -11.88 25.33
C GLY A 100 -2.07 -10.82 24.95
N TYR A 101 -1.68 -9.78 24.21
CA TYR A 101 -2.54 -8.66 23.83
C TYR A 101 -2.53 -8.42 22.34
N TYR A 102 -3.73 -8.25 21.79
CA TYR A 102 -3.95 -7.84 20.41
C TYR A 102 -5.20 -6.97 20.34
N GLN A 103 -5.08 -5.81 19.73
CA GLN A 103 -6.22 -4.99 19.36
C GLN A 103 -5.99 -4.41 17.97
N ARG A 104 -7.04 -4.44 17.14
CA ARG A 104 -7.06 -3.84 15.82
C ARG A 104 -8.16 -2.80 15.74
N GLN A 105 -7.82 -1.64 15.20
CA GLN A 105 -8.77 -0.57 14.88
C GLN A 105 -8.57 -0.11 13.45
N THR A 106 -9.58 0.54 12.88
CA THR A 106 -9.51 1.13 11.55
C THR A 106 -9.72 2.62 11.70
N VAL A 107 -8.86 3.42 11.09
CA VAL A 107 -8.98 4.87 11.07
C VAL A 107 -10.27 5.23 10.33
N ARG A 108 -11.19 5.88 11.03
CA ARG A 108 -12.43 6.45 10.48
C ARG A 108 -12.40 7.97 10.61
N ASP A 109 -11.93 8.44 11.74
CA ASP A 109 -11.76 9.83 12.08
C ASP A 109 -10.65 9.99 13.13
N GLY A 110 -9.73 10.91 12.90
CA GLY A 110 -8.75 11.33 13.90
C GLY A 110 -7.88 10.22 14.50
N ARG A 111 -7.65 10.36 15.80
CA ARG A 111 -6.74 9.59 16.63
C ARG A 111 -7.34 8.26 17.04
N LEU A 112 -6.55 7.19 16.98
CA LEU A 112 -6.94 5.90 17.54
C LEU A 112 -6.45 5.77 18.98
N HIS A 113 -7.30 5.26 19.87
CA HIS A 113 -6.96 5.06 21.28
C HIS A 113 -7.00 3.57 21.67
N PHE A 114 -5.92 3.06 22.24
CA PHE A 114 -5.76 1.66 22.63
C PHE A 114 -5.57 1.54 24.15
N GLY A 115 -6.55 0.95 24.84
CA GLY A 115 -6.45 0.67 26.26
C GLY A 115 -5.63 -0.58 26.54
N LEU A 116 -4.42 -0.40 27.09
CA LEU A 116 -3.44 -1.47 27.34
C LEU A 116 -3.62 -2.18 28.69
N GLY A 117 -4.47 -1.65 29.57
CA GLY A 117 -4.71 -2.23 30.90
C GLY A 117 -3.44 -2.21 31.75
N SER A 118 -2.91 -3.39 32.12
CA SER A 118 -1.70 -3.53 32.93
C SER A 118 -0.43 -3.77 32.11
N LEU A 119 -0.52 -3.81 30.78
CA LEU A 119 0.63 -4.10 29.91
C LEU A 119 1.68 -3.02 30.02
N ASP A 120 2.89 -3.40 30.38
CA ASP A 120 4.01 -2.48 30.51
C ASP A 120 4.85 -2.31 29.26
N ARG A 121 4.62 -3.15 28.25
CA ARG A 121 5.32 -3.14 26.98
C ARG A 121 4.39 -3.48 25.83
N VAL A 122 4.47 -2.68 24.77
CA VAL A 122 3.92 -2.97 23.45
C VAL A 122 5.08 -3.47 22.58
N TYR A 123 4.87 -4.53 21.80
CA TYR A 123 5.88 -5.07 20.89
C TYR A 123 5.91 -4.29 19.58
N LEU A 124 4.73 -3.99 19.03
CA LEU A 124 4.59 -3.22 17.79
C LEU A 124 3.23 -2.54 17.68
N ALA A 125 3.22 -1.39 16.99
CA ALA A 125 2.05 -0.82 16.35
C ALA A 125 2.25 -0.94 14.83
N ARG A 126 1.39 -1.71 14.14
CA ARG A 126 1.43 -1.92 12.70
C ARG A 126 0.33 -1.12 12.04
N VAL A 127 0.69 -0.35 11.02
CA VAL A 127 -0.26 0.29 10.11
C VAL A 127 -0.27 -0.49 8.80
N THR A 128 -1.44 -0.97 8.39
CA THR A 128 -1.71 -1.42 7.03
C THR A 128 -2.46 -0.30 6.32
N TRP A 129 -1.76 0.39 5.42
CA TRP A 129 -2.29 1.51 4.65
C TRP A 129 -3.37 1.04 3.66
N PRO A 130 -4.27 1.93 3.19
CA PRO A 130 -5.30 1.57 2.20
C PRO A 130 -4.73 0.89 0.95
N GLY A 131 -3.56 1.34 0.46
CA GLY A 131 -2.85 0.72 -0.67
C GLY A 131 -2.12 -0.59 -0.34
N GLY A 132 -2.38 -1.24 0.81
CA GLY A 132 -1.83 -2.54 1.20
C GLY A 132 -0.41 -2.50 1.77
N MET A 133 0.28 -1.35 1.71
CA MET A 133 1.60 -1.20 2.31
C MET A 133 1.53 -1.38 3.83
N VAL A 134 2.45 -2.16 4.39
CA VAL A 134 2.56 -2.40 5.84
C VAL A 134 3.76 -1.63 6.40
N GLN A 135 3.53 -0.87 7.46
CA GLN A 135 4.55 -0.12 8.19
C GLN A 135 4.46 -0.47 9.68
N ASN A 136 5.59 -0.75 10.31
CA ASN A 136 5.65 -1.10 11.73
C ASN A 136 6.39 -0.01 12.51
N LEU A 137 5.82 0.40 13.63
CA LEU A 137 6.51 1.08 14.73
C LEU A 137 6.81 0.04 15.80
N LEU A 138 8.10 -0.24 16.02
CA LEU A 138 8.54 -1.20 17.02
C LEU A 138 8.60 -0.55 18.40
N GLU A 139 8.18 -1.30 19.42
CA GLU A 139 8.25 -0.92 20.83
C GLU A 139 7.77 0.52 21.16
N PRO A 140 6.57 0.93 20.71
CA PRO A 140 6.06 2.25 21.05
C PRO A 140 5.91 2.40 22.57
N PRO A 141 6.19 3.60 23.12
CA PRO A 141 6.07 3.84 24.55
C PRO A 141 4.60 3.73 25.00
N VAL A 142 4.38 3.11 26.16
CA VAL A 142 3.07 3.12 26.82
C VAL A 142 2.80 4.49 27.45
N ASN A 143 1.52 4.79 27.67
CA ASN A 143 1.03 6.07 28.21
C ASN A 143 1.45 7.27 27.37
N SER A 144 1.38 7.12 26.06
CA SER A 144 1.85 8.12 25.13
C SER A 144 0.96 8.21 23.90
N THR A 145 1.05 9.36 23.25
CA THR A 145 0.62 9.50 21.86
C THR A 145 1.84 9.35 20.96
N VAL A 146 1.73 8.51 19.94
CA VAL A 146 2.70 8.40 18.86
C VAL A 146 2.08 8.84 17.54
N GLU A 147 2.87 9.49 16.69
CA GLU A 147 2.50 9.78 15.31
C GLU A 147 3.20 8.78 14.38
N ILE A 148 2.42 8.15 13.49
CA ILE A 148 2.92 7.28 12.42
C ILE A 148 2.58 7.96 11.10
N GLU A 149 3.56 8.62 10.52
CA GLU A 149 3.48 9.18 9.18
C GLU A 149 3.79 8.10 8.14
N GLU A 150 3.02 8.08 7.05
CA GLU A 150 3.23 7.15 5.93
C GLU A 150 4.63 7.30 5.36
N TYR A 151 5.39 6.23 5.47
CA TYR A 151 6.66 6.10 4.80
C TYR A 151 6.40 5.89 3.31
N VAL A 152 6.60 6.94 2.52
CA VAL A 152 6.50 6.85 1.06
C VAL A 152 7.70 6.06 0.53
N LYS A 153 7.56 4.73 0.50
CA LYS A 153 8.48 3.88 -0.24
C LYS A 153 8.22 4.12 -1.73
N VAL A 154 9.17 4.78 -2.39
CA VAL A 154 9.16 4.85 -3.86
C VAL A 154 9.40 3.43 -4.35
N SER A 155 8.40 2.87 -5.04
CA SER A 155 8.32 1.43 -5.34
C SER A 155 8.95 1.05 -6.67
N ALA A 156 9.39 2.03 -7.46
CA ALA A 156 10.20 1.84 -8.65
C ALA A 156 11.52 2.58 -8.45
N SER A 157 12.57 2.13 -9.11
CA SER A 157 13.90 2.77 -9.12
C SER A 157 14.41 2.94 -10.57
N CYS A 158 13.56 2.61 -11.55
CA CYS A 158 13.95 2.57 -12.95
C CYS A 158 13.74 3.95 -13.57
N ALA A 159 14.67 4.34 -14.44
CA ALA A 159 14.48 5.48 -15.32
C ALA A 159 13.49 5.10 -16.45
N PHE A 160 12.82 6.09 -17.02
CA PHE A 160 11.88 5.86 -18.12
C PHE A 160 12.49 6.30 -19.45
N LEU A 161 12.50 5.40 -20.44
CA LEU A 161 12.88 5.74 -21.81
C LEU A 161 11.62 6.05 -22.63
N TRP A 162 11.60 7.25 -23.20
CA TRP A 162 10.53 7.73 -24.07
C TRP A 162 11.04 7.95 -25.49
N ALA A 163 10.21 7.66 -26.47
CA ALA A 163 10.46 7.95 -27.87
C ALA A 163 9.40 8.90 -28.43
N GLU A 164 9.80 9.77 -29.35
CA GLU A 164 8.86 10.60 -30.08
C GLU A 164 8.22 9.78 -31.22
N GLY A 165 6.95 9.42 -31.02
CA GLY A 165 6.12 8.75 -32.02
C GLY A 165 5.55 9.72 -33.07
N GLU A 166 4.53 9.25 -33.80
CA GLU A 166 3.91 10.05 -34.86
C GLU A 166 3.17 11.28 -34.32
N ASP A 167 2.37 11.11 -33.26
CA ASP A 167 1.52 12.18 -32.70
C ASP A 167 1.86 12.54 -31.25
N ARG A 168 2.59 11.69 -30.53
CA ARG A 168 2.85 11.83 -29.09
C ARG A 168 4.13 11.13 -28.67
N TRP A 169 4.59 11.45 -27.46
CA TRP A 169 5.59 10.67 -26.76
C TRP A 169 5.02 9.30 -26.39
N GLU A 170 5.77 8.25 -26.67
CA GLU A 170 5.45 6.87 -26.33
C GLU A 170 6.49 6.36 -25.32
N LEU A 171 6.01 5.72 -24.25
CA LEU A 171 6.90 5.01 -23.33
C LEU A 171 7.47 3.81 -24.08
N VAL A 172 8.80 3.76 -24.19
CA VAL A 172 9.51 2.61 -24.75
C VAL A 172 9.52 1.50 -23.72
N ASN A 173 10.18 1.75 -22.59
CA ASN A 173 10.27 0.84 -21.46
C ASN A 173 10.77 1.58 -20.21
N GLU A 174 10.65 0.91 -19.06
CA GLU A 174 11.51 1.18 -17.90
C GLU A 174 12.90 0.61 -18.16
N VAL A 175 13.95 1.35 -17.79
CA VAL A 175 15.35 1.00 -18.03
C VAL A 175 16.20 1.26 -16.79
N LEU A 176 17.43 0.73 -16.78
CA LEU A 176 18.40 0.78 -15.67
C LEU A 176 17.97 -0.04 -14.44
N GLY A 177 17.05 -1.00 -14.61
CA GLY A 177 16.47 -1.76 -13.50
C GLY A 177 17.39 -2.83 -12.90
N ILE A 178 18.43 -3.26 -13.63
CA ILE A 178 19.28 -4.42 -13.28
C ILE A 178 20.61 -4.00 -12.60
N GLY A 179 20.77 -2.72 -12.27
CA GLY A 179 22.02 -2.17 -11.76
C GLY A 179 21.90 -1.28 -10.52
N PRO A 180 21.18 -1.67 -9.45
CA PRO A 180 21.08 -0.80 -8.28
C PRO A 180 22.44 -0.69 -7.59
N LEU A 181 23.12 0.44 -7.81
CA LEU A 181 24.48 0.64 -7.34
C LEU A 181 24.54 0.72 -5.82
N GLY A 182 25.15 -0.28 -5.18
CA GLY A 182 25.34 -0.32 -3.73
C GLY A 182 24.07 -0.61 -2.94
N ALA A 183 22.99 -1.07 -3.59
CA ALA A 183 21.79 -1.48 -2.87
C ALA A 183 22.08 -2.72 -2.01
N PRO A 184 21.81 -2.68 -0.69
CA PRO A 184 22.06 -3.82 0.18
C PRO A 184 21.04 -4.94 -0.08
N MET A 185 21.55 -6.14 -0.33
CA MET A 185 20.77 -7.38 -0.36
C MET A 185 20.70 -8.02 1.04
N SER A 186 21.78 -7.89 1.80
CA SER A 186 21.88 -8.30 3.20
C SER A 186 22.68 -7.26 3.99
N ALA A 187 22.88 -7.49 5.29
CA ALA A 187 23.69 -6.61 6.12
C ALA A 187 25.16 -6.50 5.65
N THR A 188 25.62 -7.46 4.85
CA THR A 188 27.03 -7.57 4.42
C THR A 188 27.21 -7.62 2.91
N GLU A 189 26.13 -7.76 2.14
CA GLU A 189 26.19 -7.96 0.69
C GLU A 189 25.32 -6.93 -0.02
N CYS A 190 25.82 -6.43 -1.15
CA CYS A 190 25.03 -5.63 -2.08
C CYS A 190 24.50 -6.52 -3.20
N PHE A 191 23.43 -6.08 -3.85
CA PHE A 191 22.96 -6.68 -5.09
C PHE A 191 24.10 -6.67 -6.13
N PRO A 192 24.36 -7.80 -6.81
CA PRO A 192 25.24 -7.76 -7.97
C PRO A 192 24.58 -6.94 -9.07
N THR A 193 25.36 -6.10 -9.76
CA THR A 193 24.86 -5.16 -10.76
C THR A 193 25.22 -5.61 -12.16
N ASP A 194 24.21 -5.73 -13.04
CA ASP A 194 24.45 -5.75 -14.48
C ASP A 194 24.47 -4.30 -14.97
N CYS A 195 25.65 -3.82 -15.36
CA CYS A 195 25.82 -2.43 -15.82
C CYS A 195 25.46 -2.26 -17.30
N THR A 196 24.99 -3.31 -17.98
CA THR A 196 24.59 -3.24 -19.39
C THR A 196 23.14 -3.67 -19.53
N GLU A 197 22.33 -2.79 -20.08
CA GLU A 197 20.95 -3.09 -20.42
C GLU A 197 20.72 -2.83 -21.90
N LEU A 198 20.13 -3.81 -22.58
CA LEU A 198 19.57 -3.61 -23.90
C LEU A 198 18.10 -3.26 -23.70
N THR A 199 17.58 -2.35 -24.52
CA THR A 199 16.15 -2.04 -24.55
C THR A 199 15.72 -1.97 -25.99
N LYS A 200 14.81 -2.86 -26.38
CA LYS A 200 14.20 -2.83 -27.71
C LYS A 200 13.31 -1.59 -27.85
N ILE A 201 13.56 -0.81 -28.90
CA ILE A 201 12.63 0.22 -29.38
C ILE A 201 11.87 -0.38 -30.55
N GLU A 202 10.55 -0.53 -30.41
CA GLU A 202 9.74 -1.07 -31.50
C GLU A 202 9.70 -0.12 -32.68
N SER A 203 9.59 -0.69 -33.89
CA SER A 203 9.63 0.09 -35.12
C SER A 203 8.51 1.12 -35.25
N HIS A 204 7.42 1.02 -34.47
CA HIS A 204 6.34 2.01 -34.45
C HIS A 204 6.58 3.15 -33.45
N GLN A 205 7.39 2.92 -32.40
CA GLN A 205 7.58 3.86 -31.30
C GLN A 205 8.53 5.02 -31.66
N LEU A 206 9.40 4.83 -32.66
CA LEU A 206 10.41 5.81 -33.03
C LEU A 206 10.25 6.27 -34.47
N ARG A 207 10.09 7.58 -34.66
CA ARG A 207 9.97 8.22 -35.97
C ARG A 207 11.00 9.34 -36.09
N ALA A 208 11.55 9.52 -37.29
CA ALA A 208 12.42 10.65 -37.55
C ALA A 208 11.58 11.90 -37.81
N ARG A 209 11.86 13.00 -37.10
CA ARG A 209 11.33 14.33 -37.36
C ARG A 209 12.47 15.25 -37.80
N ASP A 210 12.32 15.88 -38.95
CA ASP A 210 13.35 16.74 -39.56
C ASP A 210 14.73 16.07 -39.65
N GLY A 211 14.74 14.77 -39.98
CA GLY A 211 15.96 13.97 -40.11
C GLY A 211 16.63 13.59 -38.78
N ARG A 212 15.93 13.73 -37.65
CA ARG A 212 16.44 13.40 -36.30
C ARG A 212 15.48 12.47 -35.57
N TYR A 213 16.04 11.62 -34.73
CA TYR A 213 15.29 10.83 -33.75
C TYR A 213 15.40 11.51 -32.40
N GLU A 214 14.28 11.71 -31.70
CA GLU A 214 14.27 12.22 -30.34
C GLU A 214 13.90 11.10 -29.35
N LEU A 215 14.77 10.93 -28.35
CA LEU A 215 14.62 10.00 -27.24
C LEU A 215 14.83 10.78 -25.95
N ARG A 216 14.04 10.48 -24.92
CA ARG A 216 14.18 11.10 -23.59
C ARG A 216 14.31 10.02 -22.53
N LEU A 217 15.37 10.13 -21.74
CA LEU A 217 15.54 9.33 -20.53
C LEU A 217 15.19 10.22 -19.33
N THR A 218 14.17 9.85 -18.55
CA THR A 218 13.74 10.62 -17.38
C THR A 218 13.97 9.82 -16.09
N GLU A 219 14.49 10.51 -15.07
CA GLU A 219 14.54 10.02 -13.70
C GLU A 219 13.50 10.80 -12.91
N ASP A 220 12.29 10.28 -12.88
CA ASP A 220 11.14 10.96 -12.27
C ASP A 220 11.05 10.67 -10.76
N LEU A 221 11.95 9.85 -10.23
CA LEU A 221 12.00 9.41 -8.85
C LEU A 221 13.13 10.14 -8.10
N ARG A 222 13.16 10.00 -6.77
CA ARG A 222 14.18 10.64 -5.92
C ARG A 222 15.48 9.85 -5.92
N GLU A 223 16.01 9.61 -7.11
CA GLU A 223 17.17 8.77 -7.36
C GLU A 223 18.18 9.50 -8.27
N VAL A 224 19.37 8.92 -8.39
CA VAL A 224 20.43 9.43 -9.27
C VAL A 224 20.81 8.31 -10.23
N ALA A 225 20.41 8.45 -11.48
CA ALA A 225 20.84 7.56 -12.55
C ALA A 225 22.27 7.91 -12.97
N TYR A 226 23.17 6.92 -12.94
CA TYR A 226 24.52 7.02 -13.49
C TYR A 226 24.56 6.36 -14.85
N VAL A 227 24.78 7.16 -15.90
CA VAL A 227 24.89 6.67 -17.26
C VAL A 227 26.23 7.09 -17.84
N ASP A 228 27.06 6.12 -18.18
CA ASP A 228 28.36 6.34 -18.81
C ASP A 228 28.26 6.35 -20.34
N ARG A 229 27.36 5.53 -20.91
CA ARG A 229 27.20 5.38 -22.36
C ARG A 229 25.76 5.04 -22.74
N ILE A 230 25.26 5.76 -23.75
CA ILE A 230 24.03 5.41 -24.47
C ILE A 230 24.41 5.15 -25.92
N GLU A 231 23.91 4.05 -26.48
CA GLU A 231 24.14 3.66 -27.87
C GLU A 231 22.81 3.27 -28.53
N LEU A 232 22.52 3.84 -29.70
CA LEU A 232 21.40 3.41 -30.54
C LEU A 232 21.91 2.44 -31.61
N ARG A 233 21.47 1.18 -31.57
CA ARG A 233 21.83 0.14 -32.54
C ARG A 233 20.71 -0.02 -33.56
N VAL A 234 21.02 0.19 -34.84
CA VAL A 234 20.12 -0.10 -35.96
C VAL A 234 20.47 -1.48 -36.52
N ILE A 235 19.47 -2.36 -36.59
CA ILE A 235 19.68 -3.77 -36.95
C ILE A 235 18.87 -4.07 -38.21
N ASP A 236 19.56 -4.33 -39.32
CA ASP A 236 18.95 -4.92 -40.50
C ASP A 236 18.67 -6.40 -40.24
N HIS A 237 17.48 -6.87 -40.59
CA HIS A 237 17.08 -8.25 -40.40
C HIS A 237 16.20 -8.78 -41.53
N PRO A 238 16.14 -10.11 -41.74
CA PRO A 238 15.25 -10.69 -42.74
C PRO A 238 13.78 -10.32 -42.49
N ALA A 239 13.03 -10.14 -43.57
CA ALA A 239 11.59 -9.91 -43.48
C ALA A 239 10.90 -11.09 -42.78
N GLY A 240 9.94 -10.79 -41.90
CA GLY A 240 9.20 -11.80 -41.12
C GLY A 240 9.93 -12.33 -39.89
N CYS A 241 11.15 -11.85 -39.59
CA CYS A 241 11.80 -12.10 -38.31
C CYS A 241 11.46 -11.00 -37.30
N GLU A 242 11.28 -11.38 -36.05
CA GLU A 242 11.28 -10.46 -34.90
C GLU A 242 12.68 -10.41 -34.28
N ILE A 243 13.12 -9.21 -33.92
CA ILE A 243 14.37 -9.00 -33.20
C ILE A 243 14.09 -8.94 -31.71
N ILE A 244 14.76 -9.81 -30.95
CA ILE A 244 14.64 -9.92 -29.49
C ILE A 244 16.03 -9.79 -28.87
N PRO A 245 16.31 -8.71 -28.12
CA PRO A 245 17.54 -8.60 -27.32
C PRO A 245 17.50 -9.53 -26.10
N ASN A 246 18.68 -9.91 -25.61
CA ASN A 246 18.85 -10.78 -24.46
C ASN A 246 18.68 -10.04 -23.12
N GLU A 247 17.49 -9.52 -22.85
CA GLU A 247 17.15 -8.66 -21.69
C GLU A 247 16.72 -9.45 -20.44
N MET A 248 17.30 -10.62 -20.20
CA MET A 248 16.87 -11.45 -19.07
C MET A 248 17.20 -10.79 -17.72
N PHE A 249 16.18 -10.56 -16.89
CA PHE A 249 16.35 -10.15 -15.50
C PHE A 249 16.79 -11.35 -14.64
N THR A 250 18.11 -11.54 -14.48
CA THR A 250 18.68 -12.66 -13.71
C THR A 250 19.88 -12.21 -12.88
N GLY A 251 20.14 -12.94 -11.78
CA GLY A 251 21.41 -12.85 -11.08
C GLY A 251 22.58 -13.41 -11.91
N PRO A 252 23.83 -13.19 -11.47
CA PRO A 252 25.01 -13.61 -12.20
C PRO A 252 25.10 -15.14 -12.37
N PRO A 253 25.68 -15.64 -13.48
CA PRO A 253 26.31 -14.87 -14.56
C PRO A 253 25.27 -14.14 -15.41
N PHE A 254 25.51 -12.85 -15.65
CA PHE A 254 24.59 -12.00 -16.39
C PHE A 254 24.50 -12.41 -17.87
N PRO A 255 23.36 -12.14 -18.53
CA PRO A 255 23.18 -12.47 -19.93
C PRO A 255 24.25 -11.78 -20.80
N LYS A 256 24.80 -12.52 -21.77
CA LYS A 256 25.70 -11.90 -22.74
C LYS A 256 24.91 -10.97 -23.66
N ASP A 257 25.52 -9.85 -24.05
CA ASP A 257 25.05 -8.98 -25.13
C ASP A 257 24.88 -9.82 -26.40
N ARG A 258 23.62 -10.14 -26.70
CA ARG A 258 23.22 -10.97 -27.83
C ARG A 258 21.83 -10.55 -28.28
N ILE A 259 21.67 -10.55 -29.59
CA ILE A 259 20.39 -10.31 -30.25
C ILE A 259 19.96 -11.62 -30.93
N PHE A 260 18.68 -11.95 -30.80
CA PHE A 260 18.05 -13.08 -31.45
C PHE A 260 17.15 -12.60 -32.57
N ALA A 261 17.28 -13.21 -33.75
CA ALA A 261 16.29 -13.07 -34.82
C ALA A 261 15.38 -14.30 -34.77
N VAL A 262 14.13 -14.10 -34.39
CA VAL A 262 13.14 -15.16 -34.22
C VAL A 262 12.24 -15.18 -35.45
N ALA A 263 12.29 -16.29 -36.19
CA ALA A 263 11.36 -16.58 -37.27
C ALA A 263 10.27 -17.54 -36.76
N ALA A 264 9.05 -17.41 -37.31
CA ALA A 264 7.91 -18.27 -37.00
C ALA A 264 7.57 -18.36 -35.50
N PRO A 265 7.06 -17.27 -34.88
CA PRO A 265 6.66 -17.29 -33.49
C PRO A 265 5.61 -18.37 -33.23
N CYS A 266 5.71 -19.04 -32.07
CA CYS A 266 4.75 -20.03 -31.59
C CYS A 266 3.80 -19.37 -30.59
N PRO A 267 2.68 -18.75 -31.02
CA PRO A 267 1.72 -18.17 -30.09
C PRO A 267 1.10 -19.26 -29.21
N PRO A 268 0.58 -18.90 -28.03
CA PRO A 268 -0.22 -19.82 -27.24
C PRO A 268 -1.39 -20.36 -28.09
N ARG A 269 -1.71 -21.65 -27.91
CA ARG A 269 -2.84 -22.30 -28.57
C ARG A 269 -4.12 -22.27 -27.73
N SER A 270 -3.98 -22.06 -26.43
CA SER A 270 -5.04 -22.00 -25.45
C SER A 270 -4.52 -21.22 -24.24
N ALA A 271 -5.37 -20.38 -23.65
CA ALA A 271 -5.12 -19.78 -22.35
C ALA A 271 -6.45 -19.69 -21.60
N VAL A 272 -6.47 -20.18 -20.36
CA VAL A 272 -7.68 -20.24 -19.54
C VAL A 272 -7.34 -19.65 -18.17
N ASP A 273 -8.21 -18.81 -17.64
CA ASP A 273 -8.04 -18.24 -16.29
C ASP A 273 -8.47 -19.22 -15.18
N ASP A 274 -8.33 -18.79 -13.92
CA ASP A 274 -8.68 -19.54 -12.71
C ASP A 274 -10.17 -19.91 -12.60
N ARG A 275 -11.01 -19.28 -13.44
CA ARG A 275 -12.46 -19.44 -13.49
C ARG A 275 -12.92 -20.27 -14.68
N GLY A 276 -12.00 -20.73 -15.53
CA GLY A 276 -12.31 -21.51 -16.72
C GLY A 276 -12.68 -20.67 -17.94
N ASN A 277 -12.51 -19.35 -17.92
CA ASN A 277 -12.77 -18.50 -19.09
C ASN A 277 -11.61 -18.57 -20.08
N ASP A 278 -11.93 -18.62 -21.38
CA ASP A 278 -10.92 -18.49 -22.44
C ASP A 278 -10.41 -17.05 -22.50
N VAL A 279 -9.13 -16.86 -22.23
CA VAL A 279 -8.43 -15.57 -22.28
C VAL A 279 -7.39 -15.51 -23.40
N LEU A 280 -7.41 -16.46 -24.33
CA LEU A 280 -6.43 -16.57 -25.42
C LEU A 280 -6.28 -15.27 -26.20
N GLU A 281 -7.40 -14.66 -26.59
CA GLU A 281 -7.38 -13.43 -27.39
C GLU A 281 -6.79 -12.23 -26.64
N LEU A 282 -6.78 -12.24 -25.30
CA LEU A 282 -6.16 -11.19 -24.48
C LEU A 282 -4.65 -11.37 -24.33
N VAL A 283 -4.13 -12.58 -24.49
CA VAL A 283 -2.69 -12.88 -24.26
C VAL A 283 -1.94 -13.23 -25.54
N ARG A 284 -2.65 -13.34 -26.66
CA ARG A 284 -2.07 -13.71 -27.96
C ARG A 284 -1.24 -12.59 -28.59
N THR A 285 -1.55 -11.34 -28.26
CA THR A 285 -0.89 -10.15 -28.79
C THR A 285 -0.48 -9.20 -27.67
N ARG A 286 0.60 -8.44 -27.87
CA ARG A 286 1.04 -7.38 -26.95
C ARG A 286 0.36 -6.06 -27.30
N ASP A 287 -0.92 -5.93 -26.95
CA ASP A 287 -1.75 -4.75 -27.24
C ASP A 287 -2.15 -3.97 -25.97
N HIS A 288 -1.47 -4.25 -24.85
CA HIS A 288 -1.76 -3.71 -23.52
C HIS A 288 -3.18 -4.00 -23.00
N ARG A 289 -3.84 -5.03 -23.54
CA ARG A 289 -5.03 -5.61 -22.94
C ARG A 289 -4.63 -6.78 -22.08
N PHE A 290 -5.24 -6.89 -20.91
CA PHE A 290 -4.93 -7.91 -19.92
C PHE A 290 -6.21 -8.56 -19.41
N PRO A 291 -6.17 -9.84 -19.01
CA PRO A 291 -7.22 -10.44 -18.19
C PRO A 291 -7.45 -9.58 -16.94
N THR A 292 -8.71 -9.40 -16.55
CA THR A 292 -9.07 -8.65 -15.34
C THR A 292 -9.28 -9.59 -14.18
N PHE A 293 -8.67 -9.27 -13.04
CA PHE A 293 -8.84 -10.02 -11.80
C PHE A 293 -9.68 -9.20 -10.80
N PRO A 294 -10.49 -9.84 -9.95
CA PRO A 294 -11.15 -9.13 -8.86
C PRO A 294 -10.12 -8.43 -7.99
N LEU A 295 -10.33 -7.14 -7.75
CA LEU A 295 -9.47 -6.38 -6.86
C LEU A 295 -9.85 -6.68 -5.41
N THR A 296 -8.84 -6.73 -4.56
CA THR A 296 -9.04 -6.75 -3.11
C THR A 296 -9.50 -5.38 -2.61
N ALA A 297 -9.69 -5.25 -1.30
CA ALA A 297 -9.94 -3.96 -0.66
C ALA A 297 -8.71 -3.02 -0.68
N HIS A 298 -7.55 -3.49 -1.14
CA HIS A 298 -6.33 -2.71 -1.24
C HIS A 298 -6.05 -2.29 -2.69
N ASP A 299 -5.78 -1.00 -2.89
CA ASP A 299 -5.54 -0.44 -4.22
C ASP A 299 -4.40 -1.17 -4.95
N GLY A 300 -4.68 -1.59 -6.19
CA GLY A 300 -3.70 -2.26 -7.05
C GLY A 300 -3.40 -3.72 -6.71
N LEU A 301 -4.05 -4.31 -5.71
CA LEU A 301 -3.93 -5.73 -5.39
C LEU A 301 -5.15 -6.51 -5.86
N ALA A 302 -4.92 -7.61 -6.58
CA ALA A 302 -5.94 -8.57 -6.99
C ALA A 302 -6.07 -9.72 -5.99
N GLU A 303 -7.24 -10.36 -5.95
CA GLU A 303 -7.43 -11.63 -5.26
C GLU A 303 -6.45 -12.69 -5.82
N PRO A 304 -6.06 -13.69 -5.00
CA PRO A 304 -5.28 -14.83 -5.49
C PRO A 304 -5.96 -15.47 -6.71
N HIS A 305 -5.20 -15.64 -7.79
CA HIS A 305 -5.63 -16.23 -9.06
C HIS A 305 -4.53 -17.16 -9.59
N SER A 306 -4.88 -18.11 -10.45
CA SER A 306 -3.99 -19.13 -11.03
C SER A 306 -4.29 -19.40 -12.49
#